data_AF-A0A2P6PXQ0-F1
#
_entry.id   AF-A0A2P6PXQ0-F1
#
_cell.length_a   1.000
_cell.length_b   1.000
_cell.length_c   1.000
_cell.angle_alpha   90.00
_cell.angle_beta   90.00
_cell.angle_gamma   90.00
#
_symmetry.space_group_name_H-M   'P 1'
#
loop_
_entity.id
_entity.type
_entity.pdbx_description
1 polymer ?
#
loop_
_entity_poly.entity_id
_entity_poly.type
_entity_poly.pdbx_seq_one_letter_code
_entity_poly.pdbx_strand_id
1 'polypeptide(L)'
;MAEEAQDHHQNHHPLPLLEALRKASKALQNNPIATIYNNHDTNAAIEALLELATQADPIISTDPSLFNLAQLLNNLKILLENLEKLQSYGLRSLLRRQITNYNISQVGYAIEAEIQAYVDRKHVESFVETMNESEEDGEKVEALVGLETRLSRGFDKEYQELILKAKVFSIVEFIICESLLSNWVKDQAAVVALALVQFNKDVFVGLVLMGPIIGALISMGSCRSIQVLTSLVRIIRTPLVDDINEEIPRIIRLLSSEELKMKAVAMNCVFEIGILAREEVIEAMLGEDLVKKLMDLQRLEVMGESKEDEGVGKFPFLGCVAAFAVQVEVGEGLEKTEKRAVKLEILKRVREASVSEAESATVVSEVLWGSSP
;
A
#
# COMPACT_ATOMS: atom_id res chain seq x y z
N MET A 1 -44.96 -31.71 -11.46
CA MET A 1 -44.63 -33.05 -11.97
C MET A 1 -44.15 -32.88 -13.40
N ALA A 2 -42.88 -32.97 -13.75
CA ALA A 2 -41.63 -33.26 -13.07
C ALA A 2 -40.57 -32.44 -13.84
N GLU A 3 -39.83 -31.53 -13.20
CA GLU A 3 -38.53 -31.78 -12.57
C GLU A 3 -37.44 -32.04 -13.64
N GLU A 4 -36.95 -30.94 -14.22
CA GLU A 4 -35.70 -30.90 -14.97
C GLU A 4 -34.55 -30.96 -13.97
N ALA A 5 -33.75 -32.03 -14.05
CA ALA A 5 -32.50 -32.17 -13.34
C ALA A 5 -31.48 -31.19 -13.96
N GLN A 6 -31.32 -30.03 -13.32
CA GLN A 6 -30.18 -29.15 -13.52
C GLN A 6 -29.00 -29.70 -12.72
N ASP A 7 -28.09 -30.32 -13.44
CA ASP A 7 -26.82 -30.86 -12.98
C ASP A 7 -25.94 -29.68 -12.48
N HIS A 8 -25.93 -29.47 -11.16
CA HIS A 8 -25.03 -28.53 -10.50
C HIS A 8 -23.59 -29.05 -10.63
N HIS A 9 -22.86 -28.56 -11.64
CA HIS A 9 -21.40 -28.51 -11.60
C HIS A 9 -20.96 -27.57 -10.48
N GLN A 10 -20.94 -28.06 -9.24
CA GLN A 10 -20.22 -27.44 -8.14
C GLN A 10 -18.72 -27.65 -8.38
N ASN A 11 -18.09 -26.69 -9.04
CA ASN A 11 -16.65 -26.51 -8.99
C ASN A 11 -16.25 -26.34 -7.52
N HIS A 12 -15.75 -27.41 -6.90
CA HIS A 12 -15.11 -27.35 -5.59
C HIS A 12 -13.86 -26.48 -5.70
N HIS A 13 -14.00 -25.17 -5.45
CA HIS A 13 -12.84 -24.29 -5.33
C HIS A 13 -11.95 -24.80 -4.18
N PRO A 14 -10.64 -25.04 -4.41
CA PRO A 14 -9.74 -25.59 -3.40
C PRO A 14 -9.41 -24.59 -2.29
N LEU A 15 -9.65 -23.30 -2.52
CA LEU A 15 -9.27 -22.19 -1.63
C LEU A 15 -9.89 -22.25 -0.23
N PRO A 16 -11.21 -22.48 -0.02
CA PRO A 16 -11.80 -22.48 1.32
C PRO A 16 -11.25 -23.60 2.21
N LEU A 17 -10.98 -24.76 1.62
CA LEU A 17 -10.43 -25.92 2.34
C LEU A 17 -8.95 -25.69 2.70
N LEU A 18 -8.17 -25.12 1.78
CA LEU A 18 -6.78 -24.73 2.04
C LEU A 18 -6.69 -23.61 3.09
N GLU A 19 -7.62 -22.65 3.10
CA GLU A 19 -7.68 -21.64 4.16
C GLU A 19 -8.03 -22.21 5.53
N ALA A 20 -8.93 -23.20 5.59
CA ALA A 20 -9.24 -23.93 6.80
C ALA A 20 -8.01 -24.70 7.31
N LEU A 21 -7.30 -25.39 6.41
CA LEU A 21 -6.05 -26.08 6.70
C LEU A 21 -4.97 -25.12 7.22
N ARG A 22 -4.85 -23.93 6.61
CA ARG A 22 -3.93 -22.86 7.07
C ARG A 22 -4.25 -22.39 8.48
N LYS A 23 -5.52 -22.08 8.76
CA LYS A 23 -5.98 -21.63 10.09
C LYS A 23 -5.71 -22.70 11.15
N ALA A 24 -5.98 -23.97 10.83
CA ALA A 24 -5.75 -25.08 11.73
C ALA A 24 -4.24 -25.32 11.96
N SER A 25 -3.40 -25.16 10.92
CA SER A 25 -1.94 -25.21 11.05
C SER A 25 -1.40 -24.12 11.98
N LYS A 26 -1.94 -22.90 11.89
CA LYS A 26 -1.60 -21.79 12.78
C LYS A 26 -1.94 -22.08 14.24
N ALA A 27 -2.99 -22.85 14.51
CA ALA A 27 -3.34 -23.27 15.86
C ALA A 27 -2.29 -24.24 16.47
N LEU A 28 -1.56 -25.00 15.65
CA LEU A 28 -0.44 -25.86 16.09
C LEU A 28 0.83 -25.08 16.47
N GLN A 29 0.94 -23.82 16.05
CA GLN A 29 2.13 -23.00 16.29
C GLN A 29 2.16 -22.40 17.71
N ASN A 30 1.11 -22.60 18.51
CA ASN A 30 1.01 -22.09 19.86
C ASN A 30 2.02 -22.77 20.80
N ASN A 31 2.98 -21.96 21.26
CA ASN A 31 4.02 -22.20 22.28
C ASN A 31 4.26 -23.67 22.70
N PRO A 32 5.36 -24.31 22.25
CA PRO A 32 5.68 -25.71 22.61
C PRO A 32 5.89 -25.93 24.12
N ILE A 33 6.03 -24.84 24.89
CA ILE A 33 6.17 -24.83 26.36
C ILE A 33 4.79 -24.76 27.07
N ALA A 34 3.77 -24.15 26.45
CA ALA A 34 2.42 -24.04 27.04
C ALA A 34 1.67 -25.39 27.02
N THR A 35 2.07 -26.30 26.12
CA THR A 35 1.59 -27.70 26.04
C THR A 35 1.88 -28.51 27.30
N ILE A 36 2.67 -27.99 28.26
CA ILE A 36 2.92 -28.62 29.55
C ILE A 36 1.68 -28.57 30.46
N TYR A 37 0.82 -27.54 30.31
CA TYR A 37 -0.30 -27.30 31.22
C TYR A 37 -1.69 -27.50 30.59
N ASN A 38 -1.83 -27.31 29.27
CA ASN A 38 -3.12 -27.43 28.56
C ASN A 38 -3.01 -28.37 27.33
N ASN A 39 -3.17 -29.68 27.53
CA ASN A 39 -3.16 -30.69 26.45
C ASN A 39 -4.47 -30.72 25.61
N HIS A 40 -5.53 -30.06 26.07
CA HIS A 40 -6.87 -30.25 25.51
C HIS A 40 -7.11 -29.46 24.21
N ASP A 41 -6.53 -28.27 24.08
CA ASP A 41 -6.68 -27.41 22.89
C ASP A 41 -5.82 -27.89 21.70
N THR A 42 -4.64 -28.46 21.98
CA THR A 42 -3.74 -28.97 20.93
C THR A 42 -4.26 -30.24 20.28
N ASN A 43 -4.87 -31.14 21.05
CA ASN A 43 -5.43 -32.39 20.50
C ASN A 43 -6.64 -32.11 19.59
N ALA A 44 -7.50 -31.16 19.95
CA ALA A 44 -8.61 -30.74 19.09
C ALA A 44 -8.14 -30.09 17.78
N ALA A 45 -7.07 -29.29 17.82
CA ALA A 45 -6.47 -28.70 16.62
C ALA A 45 -5.82 -29.76 15.71
N ILE A 46 -5.21 -30.80 16.31
CA ILE A 46 -4.63 -31.94 15.59
C ILE A 46 -5.72 -32.78 14.90
N GLU A 47 -6.81 -33.09 15.59
CA GLU A 47 -7.94 -33.85 15.02
C GLU A 47 -8.59 -33.09 13.85
N ALA A 48 -8.86 -31.79 14.03
CA ALA A 48 -9.40 -30.95 12.97
C ALA A 48 -8.46 -30.86 11.75
N LEU A 49 -7.14 -30.83 11.97
CA LEU A 49 -6.17 -30.85 10.87
C LEU A 49 -6.15 -32.17 10.11
N LEU A 50 -6.26 -33.30 10.82
CA LEU A 50 -6.29 -34.61 10.18
C LEU A 50 -7.56 -34.80 9.34
N GLU A 51 -8.71 -34.35 9.84
CA GLU A 51 -9.96 -34.35 9.07
C GLU A 51 -9.84 -33.47 7.82
N LEU A 52 -9.35 -32.23 7.97
CA LEU A 52 -9.16 -31.31 6.84
C LEU A 52 -8.12 -31.82 5.83
N ALA A 53 -7.06 -32.48 6.29
CA ALA A 53 -6.05 -33.09 5.42
C ALA A 53 -6.67 -34.23 4.59
N THR A 54 -7.46 -35.11 5.21
CA THR A 54 -8.14 -36.21 4.49
C THR A 54 -9.16 -35.70 3.47
N GLN A 55 -9.81 -34.56 3.75
CA GLN A 55 -10.71 -33.91 2.79
C GLN A 55 -9.94 -33.23 1.65
N ALA A 56 -8.71 -32.78 1.91
CA ALA A 56 -7.87 -32.09 0.93
C ALA A 56 -7.03 -33.04 0.06
N ASP A 57 -6.80 -34.28 0.49
CA ASP A 57 -6.05 -35.32 -0.25
C ASP A 57 -6.42 -35.48 -1.74
N PRO A 58 -7.71 -35.55 -2.15
CA PRO A 58 -8.05 -35.68 -3.57
C PRO A 58 -7.68 -34.43 -4.39
N ILE A 59 -7.75 -33.25 -3.78
CA ILE A 59 -7.43 -31.96 -4.40
C ILE A 59 -5.91 -31.81 -4.52
N ILE A 60 -5.18 -32.11 -3.44
CA ILE A 60 -3.72 -32.04 -3.34
C ILE A 60 -3.06 -33.04 -4.30
N SER A 61 -3.66 -34.23 -4.48
CA SER A 61 -3.12 -35.26 -5.38
C SER A 61 -3.29 -34.94 -6.86
N THR A 62 -4.20 -34.03 -7.20
CA THR A 62 -4.52 -33.68 -8.59
C THR A 62 -3.68 -32.50 -9.10
N ASP A 63 -3.21 -31.63 -8.21
CA ASP A 63 -2.40 -30.45 -8.56
C ASP A 63 -0.90 -30.71 -8.30
N PRO A 64 -0.05 -30.78 -9.34
CA PRO A 64 1.39 -31.00 -9.18
C PRO A 64 2.08 -29.96 -8.28
N SER A 65 1.51 -28.76 -8.16
CA SER A 65 2.07 -27.67 -7.35
C SER A 65 1.81 -27.82 -5.85
N LEU A 66 1.00 -28.80 -5.43
CA LEU A 66 0.71 -29.12 -4.03
C LEU A 66 1.46 -30.36 -3.51
N PHE A 67 2.39 -30.92 -4.28
CA PHE A 67 3.14 -32.12 -3.89
C PHE A 67 3.92 -31.94 -2.57
N ASN A 68 4.54 -30.78 -2.36
CA ASN A 68 5.26 -30.47 -1.13
C ASN A 68 4.31 -30.46 0.08
N LEU A 69 3.09 -29.93 -0.09
CA LEU A 69 2.06 -29.92 0.94
C LEU A 69 1.65 -31.35 1.31
N ALA A 70 1.48 -32.26 0.34
CA ALA A 70 1.22 -33.67 0.59
C ALA A 70 2.32 -34.32 1.44
N GLN A 71 3.58 -34.03 1.12
CA GLN A 71 4.72 -34.56 1.86
C GLN A 71 4.76 -34.03 3.30
N LEU A 72 4.47 -32.74 3.50
CA LEU A 72 4.42 -32.11 4.82
C LEU A 72 3.27 -32.67 5.67
N LEU A 73 2.09 -32.88 5.09
CA LEU A 73 0.95 -33.50 5.78
C LEU A 73 1.24 -34.95 6.18
N ASN A 74 1.92 -35.72 5.31
CA ASN A 74 2.34 -37.07 5.66
C ASN A 74 3.41 -37.09 6.77
N ASN A 75 4.36 -36.14 6.73
CA ASN A 75 5.35 -35.97 7.80
C ASN A 75 4.67 -35.60 9.14
N LEU A 76 3.67 -34.73 9.10
CA LEU A 76 2.86 -34.38 10.27
C LEU A 76 2.17 -35.62 10.84
N LYS A 77 1.53 -36.44 9.99
CA LYS A 77 0.88 -37.70 10.40
C LYS A 77 1.86 -38.64 11.09
N ILE A 78 3.06 -38.84 10.53
CA ILE A 78 4.11 -39.68 11.12
C ILE A 78 4.56 -39.12 12.48
N LEU A 79 4.72 -37.80 12.63
CA LEU A 79 5.11 -37.17 13.89
C LEU A 79 4.03 -37.32 14.97
N LEU A 80 2.76 -37.26 14.59
CA LEU A 80 1.62 -37.47 15.49
C LEU A 80 1.53 -38.92 15.98
N GLU A 81 1.66 -39.91 15.07
CA GLU A 81 1.72 -41.33 15.45
C GLU A 81 2.90 -41.63 16.39
N ASN A 82 4.04 -40.95 16.21
CA ASN A 82 5.19 -41.08 17.09
C ASN A 82 4.95 -40.44 18.47
N LEU A 83 4.18 -39.35 18.53
CA LEU A 83 3.79 -38.70 19.77
C LEU A 83 2.86 -39.60 20.61
N GLU A 84 1.88 -40.25 19.97
CA GLU A 84 0.98 -41.22 20.62
C GLU A 84 1.76 -42.41 21.23
N LYS A 85 2.79 -42.90 20.53
CA LYS A 85 3.65 -44.00 21.02
C LYS A 85 4.55 -43.60 22.21
N LEU A 86 4.73 -42.30 22.48
CA LEU A 86 5.65 -41.78 23.50
C LEU A 86 5.01 -41.54 24.88
N GLN A 87 3.78 -42.00 25.13
CA GLN A 87 3.01 -41.79 26.38
C GLN A 87 3.61 -42.35 27.70
N SER A 88 4.84 -42.87 27.69
CA SER A 88 5.52 -43.36 28.91
C SER A 88 6.01 -42.22 29.82
N TYR A 89 6.00 -42.42 31.14
CA TYR A 89 6.30 -41.40 32.16
C TYR A 89 7.79 -41.36 32.59
N GLY A 90 8.71 -41.08 31.67
CA GLY A 90 10.14 -40.95 31.94
C GLY A 90 10.74 -39.59 31.52
N LEU A 91 11.82 -39.15 32.16
CA LEU A 91 12.51 -37.91 31.76
C LEU A 91 12.97 -37.94 30.29
N ARG A 92 13.39 -39.11 29.79
CA ARG A 92 13.75 -39.31 28.38
C ARG A 92 12.55 -39.19 27.43
N SER A 93 11.35 -39.62 27.84
CA SER A 93 10.15 -39.48 27.01
C SER A 93 9.60 -38.06 27.05
N LEU A 94 9.76 -37.31 28.16
CA LEU A 94 9.45 -35.89 28.23
C LEU A 94 10.29 -35.05 27.26
N LEU A 95 11.61 -35.26 27.22
CA LEU A 95 12.49 -34.58 26.27
C LEU A 95 12.17 -34.96 24.81
N ARG A 96 11.90 -36.24 24.53
CA ARG A 96 11.47 -36.68 23.19
C ARG A 96 10.14 -36.05 22.78
N ARG A 97 9.17 -35.94 23.68
CA ARG A 97 7.88 -35.29 23.42
C ARG A 97 8.04 -33.81 23.10
N GLN A 98 8.93 -33.10 23.79
CA GLN A 98 9.22 -31.70 23.50
C GLN A 98 9.85 -31.51 22.11
N ILE A 99 10.80 -32.37 21.75
CA ILE A 99 11.42 -32.36 20.42
C ILE A 99 10.36 -32.66 19.34
N THR A 100 9.50 -33.65 19.57
CA THR A 100 8.42 -33.97 18.63
C THR A 100 7.41 -32.82 18.50
N ASN A 101 7.02 -32.16 19.60
CA ASN A 101 6.14 -31.00 19.57
C ASN A 101 6.77 -29.80 18.84
N TYR A 102 8.07 -29.58 19.04
CA TYR A 102 8.80 -28.57 18.26
C TYR A 102 8.79 -28.91 16.78
N ASN A 103 9.06 -30.17 16.41
CA ASN A 103 9.01 -30.60 15.01
C ASN A 103 7.60 -30.49 14.41
N ILE A 104 6.55 -30.79 15.17
CA ILE A 104 5.15 -30.60 14.75
C ILE A 104 4.87 -29.11 14.48
N SER A 105 5.31 -28.23 15.38
CA SER A 105 5.19 -26.79 15.20
C SER A 105 5.95 -26.32 13.95
N GLN A 106 7.17 -26.80 13.71
CA GLN A 106 7.95 -26.51 12.50
C GLN A 106 7.27 -26.99 11.22
N VAL A 107 6.71 -28.21 11.22
CA VAL A 107 5.92 -28.72 10.08
C VAL A 107 4.65 -27.88 9.89
N GLY A 108 4.01 -27.43 10.97
CA GLY A 108 2.88 -26.49 10.90
C GLY A 108 3.26 -25.16 10.23
N TYR A 109 4.41 -24.59 10.58
CA TYR A 109 4.92 -23.39 9.88
C TYR A 109 5.15 -23.65 8.39
N ALA A 110 5.76 -24.78 8.03
CA ALA A 110 6.01 -25.14 6.64
C ALA A 110 4.70 -25.36 5.85
N ILE A 111 3.69 -25.99 6.46
CA ILE A 111 2.36 -26.19 5.86
C ILE A 111 1.68 -24.84 5.61
N GLU A 112 1.71 -23.91 6.58
CA GLU A 112 1.14 -22.58 6.40
C GLU A 112 1.83 -21.82 5.26
N ALA A 113 3.16 -21.87 5.20
CA ALA A 113 3.95 -21.22 4.16
C ALA A 113 3.62 -21.80 2.76
N GLU A 114 3.57 -23.11 2.61
CA GLU A 114 3.28 -23.75 1.32
C GLU A 114 1.85 -23.43 0.83
N ILE A 115 0.87 -23.44 1.75
CA ILE A 115 -0.51 -23.03 1.43
C ILE A 115 -0.54 -21.56 1.00
N GLN A 116 0.18 -20.68 1.72
CA GLN A 116 0.22 -19.27 1.37
C GLN A 116 0.87 -19.04 0.01
N ALA A 117 1.97 -19.73 -0.31
CA ALA A 117 2.63 -19.66 -1.60
C ALA A 117 1.71 -20.14 -2.74
N TYR A 118 0.90 -21.17 -2.50
CA TYR A 118 -0.10 -21.62 -3.47
C TYR A 118 -1.20 -20.58 -3.69
N VAL A 119 -1.78 -20.04 -2.61
CA VAL A 119 -2.81 -19.00 -2.67
C VAL A 119 -2.27 -17.76 -3.40
N ASP A 120 -1.04 -17.37 -3.09
CA ASP A 120 -0.36 -16.23 -3.71
C ASP A 120 -0.13 -16.43 -5.21
N ARG A 121 0.26 -17.64 -5.62
CA ARG A 121 0.39 -18.01 -7.04
C ARG A 121 -0.94 -17.88 -7.76
N LYS A 122 -2.00 -18.48 -7.21
CA LYS A 122 -3.35 -18.42 -7.79
C LYS A 122 -3.90 -17.00 -7.85
N HIS A 123 -3.61 -16.20 -6.83
CA HIS A 123 -3.98 -14.80 -6.80
C HIS A 123 -3.30 -13.99 -7.92
N VAL A 124 -1.99 -14.19 -8.16
CA VAL A 124 -1.28 -13.50 -9.25
C VAL A 124 -1.75 -14.00 -10.62
N GLU A 125 -1.97 -15.30 -10.79
CA GLU A 125 -2.51 -15.87 -12.03
C GLU A 125 -3.89 -15.27 -12.36
N SER A 126 -4.82 -15.30 -11.40
CA SER A 126 -6.16 -14.73 -11.54
C SER A 126 -6.10 -13.22 -11.82
N PHE A 127 -5.21 -12.48 -11.15
CA PHE A 127 -5.02 -11.07 -11.42
C PHE A 127 -4.63 -10.81 -12.89
N VAL A 128 -3.63 -11.54 -13.41
CA VAL A 128 -3.16 -11.35 -14.80
C VAL A 128 -4.24 -11.72 -15.80
N GLU A 129 -5.00 -12.78 -15.56
CA GLU A 129 -6.13 -13.20 -16.39
C GLU A 129 -7.22 -12.12 -16.42
N THR A 130 -7.67 -11.64 -15.26
CA THR A 130 -8.69 -10.57 -15.17
C THR A 130 -8.23 -9.28 -15.84
N MET A 131 -6.96 -8.88 -15.72
CA MET A 131 -6.46 -7.66 -16.37
C MET A 131 -6.48 -7.76 -17.90
N ASN A 132 -6.24 -8.94 -18.46
CA ASN A 132 -6.14 -9.15 -19.91
C ASN A 132 -7.49 -9.45 -20.56
N GLU A 133 -8.37 -10.17 -19.86
CA GLU A 133 -9.56 -10.77 -20.47
C GLU A 133 -10.86 -10.04 -20.09
N SER A 134 -10.91 -9.41 -18.91
CA SER A 134 -12.13 -8.71 -18.49
C SER A 134 -12.30 -7.38 -19.23
N GLU A 135 -13.50 -7.13 -19.74
CA GLU A 135 -13.91 -5.80 -20.21
C GLU A 135 -14.55 -4.97 -19.10
N GLU A 136 -14.88 -5.59 -17.96
CA GLU A 136 -15.59 -4.93 -16.87
C GLU A 136 -14.62 -4.24 -15.90
N ASP A 137 -14.78 -2.91 -15.77
CA ASP A 137 -14.00 -2.10 -14.85
C ASP A 137 -14.13 -2.56 -13.38
N GLY A 138 -15.31 -3.07 -12.99
CA GLY A 138 -15.56 -3.57 -11.64
C GLY A 138 -14.68 -4.75 -11.25
N GLU A 139 -14.59 -5.77 -12.11
CA GLU A 139 -13.72 -6.94 -11.91
C GLU A 139 -12.25 -6.54 -11.85
N LYS A 140 -11.84 -5.58 -12.71
CA LYS A 140 -10.47 -5.06 -12.68
C LYS A 140 -10.14 -4.36 -11.37
N VAL A 141 -11.07 -3.54 -10.87
CA VAL A 141 -10.85 -2.86 -9.59
C VAL A 141 -10.81 -3.86 -8.44
N GLU A 142 -11.66 -4.87 -8.42
CA GLU A 142 -11.64 -5.91 -7.38
C GLU A 142 -10.30 -6.66 -7.37
N ALA A 143 -9.78 -7.05 -8.54
CA ALA A 143 -8.48 -7.68 -8.67
C ALA A 143 -7.33 -6.77 -8.20
N LEU A 144 -7.37 -5.46 -8.53
CA LEU A 144 -6.39 -4.48 -8.06
C LEU A 144 -6.45 -4.27 -6.54
N VAL A 145 -7.65 -4.23 -5.94
CA VAL A 145 -7.84 -4.14 -4.49
C VAL A 145 -7.33 -5.40 -3.78
N GLY A 146 -7.55 -6.58 -4.35
CA GLY A 146 -6.99 -7.84 -3.86
C GLY A 146 -5.46 -7.80 -3.83
N LEU A 147 -4.84 -7.31 -4.90
CA LEU A 147 -3.40 -7.14 -5.01
C LEU A 147 -2.85 -6.12 -3.99
N GLU A 148 -3.48 -4.95 -3.86
CA GLU A 148 -3.14 -3.96 -2.84
C GLU A 148 -3.18 -4.56 -1.42
N THR A 149 -4.26 -5.27 -1.11
CA THR A 149 -4.47 -5.90 0.19
C THR A 149 -3.37 -6.93 0.47
N ARG A 150 -2.96 -7.72 -0.53
CA ARG A 150 -1.89 -8.70 -0.37
C ARG A 150 -0.52 -8.05 -0.19
N LEU A 151 -0.20 -6.99 -0.95
CA LEU A 151 1.05 -6.24 -0.83
C LEU A 151 1.18 -5.58 0.55
N SER A 152 0.08 -5.08 1.10
CA SER A 152 0.03 -4.40 2.39
C SER A 152 0.29 -5.31 3.60
N ARG A 153 0.31 -6.64 3.42
CA ARG A 153 0.62 -7.61 4.50
C ARG A 153 2.11 -7.67 4.87
N GLY A 154 2.96 -7.01 4.09
CA GLY A 154 4.41 -6.96 4.31
C GLY A 154 5.19 -7.74 3.26
N PHE A 155 6.50 -7.52 3.28
CA PHE A 155 7.44 -8.04 2.28
C PHE A 155 7.54 -9.58 2.32
N ASP A 156 7.43 -10.19 1.15
CA ASP A 156 7.62 -11.62 0.93
C ASP A 156 8.45 -11.85 -0.34
N LYS A 157 9.55 -12.59 -0.21
CA LYS A 157 10.48 -12.81 -1.33
C LYS A 157 9.87 -13.68 -2.44
N GLU A 158 9.16 -14.74 -2.08
CA GLU A 158 8.56 -15.66 -3.05
C GLU A 158 7.44 -14.97 -3.82
N TYR A 159 6.65 -14.14 -3.12
CA TYR A 159 5.62 -13.32 -3.74
C TYR A 159 6.21 -12.28 -4.70
N GLN A 160 7.33 -11.64 -4.34
CA GLN A 160 8.04 -10.75 -5.25
C GLN A 160 8.46 -11.48 -6.54
N GLU A 161 9.00 -12.68 -6.43
CA GLU A 161 9.39 -13.47 -7.59
C GLU A 161 8.19 -13.78 -8.50
N LEU A 162 7.02 -14.07 -7.93
CA LEU A 162 5.78 -14.25 -8.69
C LEU A 162 5.36 -12.97 -9.42
N ILE A 163 5.33 -11.83 -8.72
CA ILE A 163 4.99 -10.51 -9.29
C ILE A 163 5.92 -10.17 -10.47
N LEU A 164 7.22 -10.40 -10.31
CA LEU A 164 8.22 -10.10 -11.34
C LEU A 164 8.09 -11.04 -12.54
N LYS A 165 7.90 -12.34 -12.32
CA LYS A 165 7.68 -13.32 -13.40
C LYS A 165 6.42 -13.03 -14.20
N ALA A 166 5.35 -12.63 -13.51
CA ALA A 166 4.07 -12.27 -14.11
C ALA A 166 4.05 -10.85 -14.71
N LYS A 167 5.14 -10.07 -14.59
CA LYS A 167 5.24 -8.68 -15.07
C LYS A 167 4.11 -7.78 -14.58
N VAL A 168 3.66 -7.99 -13.34
CA VAL A 168 2.54 -7.25 -12.73
C VAL A 168 2.75 -5.74 -12.80
N PHE A 169 3.98 -5.25 -12.55
CA PHE A 169 4.27 -3.82 -12.63
C PHE A 169 4.00 -3.25 -14.03
N SER A 170 4.40 -3.94 -15.09
CA SER A 170 4.16 -3.48 -16.47
C SER A 170 2.67 -3.43 -16.82
N ILE A 171 1.87 -4.34 -16.25
CA ILE A 171 0.40 -4.33 -16.41
C ILE A 171 -0.19 -3.11 -15.70
N VAL A 172 0.23 -2.86 -14.45
CA VAL A 172 -0.22 -1.70 -13.67
C VAL A 172 0.19 -0.38 -14.33
N GLU A 173 1.44 -0.28 -14.80
CA GLU A 173 1.95 0.88 -15.53
C GLU A 173 1.14 1.13 -16.81
N PHE A 174 0.85 0.08 -17.58
CA PHE A 174 0.02 0.17 -18.77
C PHE A 174 -1.38 0.71 -18.43
N ILE A 175 -2.03 0.18 -17.39
CA ILE A 175 -3.36 0.63 -16.96
C ILE A 175 -3.38 2.11 -16.58
N ILE A 176 -2.37 2.57 -15.82
CA ILE A 176 -2.26 3.98 -15.41
C ILE A 176 -2.11 4.89 -16.64
N CYS A 177 -1.33 4.45 -17.63
CA CYS A 177 -1.02 5.25 -18.81
C CYS A 177 -2.07 5.17 -19.93
N GLU A 178 -2.92 4.14 -19.92
CA GLU A 178 -3.88 3.87 -20.99
C GLU A 178 -5.05 4.86 -20.96
N SER A 179 -5.15 5.71 -21.98
CA SER A 179 -6.18 6.75 -22.07
C SER A 179 -7.62 6.22 -22.03
N LEU A 180 -7.87 5.01 -22.54
CA LEU A 180 -9.21 4.44 -22.73
C LEU A 180 -9.88 3.91 -21.46
N LEU A 181 -9.10 3.59 -20.42
CA LEU A 181 -9.64 3.07 -19.17
C LEU A 181 -10.26 4.18 -18.31
N SER A 182 -11.26 3.81 -17.50
CA SER A 182 -11.90 4.77 -16.61
C SER A 182 -10.94 5.28 -15.53
N ASN A 183 -11.20 6.51 -15.06
CA ASN A 183 -10.41 7.12 -13.99
C ASN A 183 -10.44 6.29 -12.70
N TRP A 184 -11.50 5.53 -12.47
CA TRP A 184 -11.62 4.68 -11.27
C TRP A 184 -10.63 3.51 -11.29
N VAL A 185 -10.51 2.80 -12.41
CA VAL A 185 -9.52 1.73 -12.60
C VAL A 185 -8.10 2.29 -12.49
N LYS A 186 -7.84 3.42 -13.15
CA LYS A 186 -6.54 4.11 -13.11
C LYS A 186 -6.15 4.55 -11.70
N ASP A 187 -7.09 5.13 -10.96
CA ASP A 187 -6.86 5.54 -9.58
C ASP A 187 -6.51 4.35 -8.69
N GLN A 188 -7.18 3.21 -8.86
CA GLN A 188 -6.86 2.01 -8.11
C GLN A 188 -5.51 1.42 -8.53
N ALA A 189 -5.18 1.45 -9.83
CA ALA A 189 -3.87 1.04 -10.32
C ALA A 189 -2.74 1.92 -9.76
N ALA A 190 -2.97 3.23 -9.64
CA ALA A 190 -2.03 4.15 -9.00
C ALA A 190 -1.77 3.78 -7.53
N VAL A 191 -2.81 3.39 -6.78
CA VAL A 191 -2.68 2.90 -5.40
C VAL A 191 -1.86 1.60 -5.35
N VAL A 192 -2.09 0.68 -6.29
CA VAL A 192 -1.28 -0.55 -6.41
C VAL A 192 0.17 -0.24 -6.74
N ALA A 193 0.46 0.72 -7.62
CA ALA A 193 1.83 1.15 -7.91
C ALA A 193 2.54 1.68 -6.65
N LEU A 194 1.84 2.47 -5.82
CA LEU A 194 2.34 2.90 -4.52
C LEU A 194 2.60 1.71 -3.59
N ALA A 195 1.67 0.75 -3.51
CA ALA A 195 1.80 -0.44 -2.69
C ALA A 195 2.99 -1.32 -3.11
N LEU A 196 3.28 -1.41 -4.42
CA LEU A 196 4.47 -2.10 -4.94
C LEU A 196 5.77 -1.43 -4.46
N VAL A 197 5.84 -0.09 -4.54
CA VAL A 197 6.99 0.68 -4.04
C VAL A 197 7.17 0.50 -2.52
N GLN A 198 6.09 0.48 -1.75
CA GLN A 198 6.13 0.22 -0.31
C GLN A 198 6.54 -1.22 0.02
N PHE A 199 6.13 -2.17 -0.81
CA PHE A 199 6.46 -3.58 -0.65
C PHE A 199 7.95 -3.85 -0.84
N ASN A 200 8.58 -3.28 -1.88
CA ASN A 200 10.04 -3.28 -2.01
C ASN A 200 10.56 -2.05 -2.78
N LYS A 201 11.17 -1.12 -2.04
CA LYS A 201 11.74 0.10 -2.61
C LYS A 201 12.89 -0.17 -3.58
N ASP A 202 13.73 -1.16 -3.29
CA ASP A 202 14.96 -1.43 -4.05
C ASP A 202 14.67 -1.91 -5.47
N VAL A 203 13.48 -2.49 -5.69
CA VAL A 203 13.07 -3.03 -6.99
C VAL A 203 12.20 -2.03 -7.74
N PHE A 204 11.19 -1.46 -7.08
CA PHE A 204 10.13 -0.73 -7.79
C PHE A 204 10.38 0.77 -7.92
N VAL A 205 11.23 1.39 -7.08
CA VAL A 205 11.53 2.83 -7.19
C VAL A 205 12.18 3.15 -8.55
N GLY A 206 13.15 2.34 -8.97
CA GLY A 206 13.80 2.53 -10.27
C GLY A 206 12.81 2.40 -11.43
N LEU A 207 11.86 1.46 -11.35
CA LEU A 207 10.83 1.29 -12.38
C LEU A 207 9.88 2.48 -12.44
N VAL A 208 9.50 3.05 -11.29
CA VAL A 208 8.64 4.25 -11.24
C VAL A 208 9.35 5.48 -11.82
N LEU A 209 10.62 5.70 -11.46
CA LEU A 209 11.39 6.87 -11.92
C LEU A 209 11.77 6.81 -13.40
N MET A 210 11.98 5.61 -13.95
CA MET A 210 12.30 5.45 -15.38
C MET A 210 11.05 5.33 -16.26
N GLY A 211 9.86 5.23 -15.66
CA GLY A 211 8.60 4.97 -16.34
C GLY A 211 7.74 6.22 -16.53
N PRO A 212 6.68 6.14 -17.36
CA PRO A 212 5.73 7.23 -17.58
C PRO A 212 4.76 7.49 -16.41
N ILE A 213 4.82 6.70 -15.32
CA ILE A 213 3.83 6.72 -14.24
C ILE A 213 3.66 8.12 -13.65
N ILE A 214 4.76 8.82 -13.38
CA ILE A 214 4.73 10.12 -12.70
C ILE A 214 4.00 11.17 -13.55
N GLY A 215 4.35 11.28 -14.84
CA GLY A 215 3.66 12.15 -15.78
C GLY A 215 2.19 11.77 -15.97
N ALA A 216 1.88 10.46 -15.97
CA ALA A 216 0.51 9.97 -16.07
C ALA A 216 -0.34 10.35 -14.83
N LEU A 217 0.20 10.19 -13.61
CA LEU A 217 -0.48 10.60 -12.37
C LEU A 217 -0.82 12.09 -12.36
N ILE A 218 0.13 12.94 -12.80
CA ILE A 218 -0.07 14.39 -12.86
C ILE A 218 -1.12 14.73 -13.94
N SER A 219 -1.08 14.04 -15.08
CA SER A 219 -2.02 14.24 -16.19
C SER A 219 -3.45 13.78 -15.87
N MET A 220 -3.61 12.73 -15.07
CA MET A 220 -4.92 12.27 -14.58
C MET A 220 -5.62 13.34 -13.74
N GLY A 221 -4.86 14.09 -12.93
CA GLY A 221 -5.39 15.23 -12.16
C GLY A 221 -6.51 14.87 -11.18
N SER A 222 -6.64 13.59 -10.80
CA SER A 222 -7.62 13.12 -9.82
C SER A 222 -7.12 13.34 -8.39
N CYS A 223 -8.03 13.43 -7.42
CA CYS A 223 -7.63 13.51 -6.00
C CYS A 223 -6.75 12.32 -5.57
N ARG A 224 -7.07 11.09 -6.05
CA ARG A 224 -6.32 9.89 -5.66
C ARG A 224 -4.94 9.83 -6.29
N SER A 225 -4.81 10.19 -7.57
CA SER A 225 -3.50 10.22 -8.26
C SER A 225 -2.52 11.20 -7.62
N ILE A 226 -2.98 12.38 -7.22
CA ILE A 226 -2.12 13.36 -6.54
C ILE A 226 -1.79 12.95 -5.10
N GLN A 227 -2.71 12.27 -4.40
CA GLN A 227 -2.40 11.65 -3.09
C GLN A 227 -1.33 10.56 -3.22
N VAL A 228 -1.41 9.74 -4.27
CA VAL A 228 -0.39 8.74 -4.60
C VAL A 228 0.94 9.41 -4.91
N LEU A 229 0.95 10.45 -5.76
CA LEU A 229 2.15 11.24 -6.06
C LEU A 229 2.78 11.81 -4.79
N THR A 230 1.99 12.42 -3.91
CA THR A 230 2.46 12.95 -2.61
C THR A 230 3.13 11.85 -1.78
N SER A 231 2.53 10.65 -1.75
CA SER A 231 3.08 9.51 -1.02
C SER A 231 4.36 8.98 -1.64
N LEU A 232 4.46 8.96 -2.98
CA LEU A 232 5.68 8.61 -3.70
C LEU A 232 6.80 9.61 -3.43
N VAL A 233 6.50 10.92 -3.40
CA VAL A 233 7.47 11.98 -3.02
C VAL A 233 8.04 11.70 -1.63
N ARG A 234 7.19 11.36 -0.66
CA ARG A 234 7.64 11.01 0.70
C ARG A 234 8.53 9.77 0.75
N ILE A 235 8.23 8.76 -0.05
CA ILE A 235 8.91 7.47 -0.02
C ILE A 235 10.23 7.49 -0.79
N ILE A 236 10.21 8.06 -2.00
CA ILE A 236 11.35 8.11 -2.93
C ILE A 236 12.28 9.26 -2.57
N ARG A 237 11.73 10.37 -2.07
CA ARG A 237 12.43 11.59 -1.66
C ARG A 237 12.97 12.40 -2.85
N THR A 238 14.16 12.98 -2.70
CA THR A 238 14.80 13.90 -3.66
C THR A 238 14.88 13.38 -5.10
N PRO A 239 15.16 12.08 -5.38
CA PRO A 239 15.21 11.60 -6.77
C PRO A 239 13.90 11.79 -7.53
N LEU A 240 12.75 11.68 -6.86
CA LEU A 240 11.47 11.92 -7.51
C LEU A 240 11.21 13.41 -7.71
N VAL A 241 11.62 14.25 -6.76
CA VAL A 241 11.44 15.70 -6.86
C VAL A 241 12.26 16.27 -8.03
N ASP A 242 13.43 15.70 -8.28
CA ASP A 242 14.26 16.06 -9.42
C ASP A 242 13.61 15.68 -10.76
N ASP A 243 12.92 14.53 -10.81
CA ASP A 243 12.25 14.02 -12.01
C ASP A 243 10.98 14.83 -12.35
N ILE A 244 10.25 15.34 -11.35
CA ILE A 244 9.03 16.14 -11.56
C ILE A 244 9.29 17.62 -11.86
N ASN A 245 10.54 18.07 -11.93
CA ASN A 245 10.87 19.50 -12.07
C ASN A 245 10.13 20.18 -13.24
N GLU A 246 10.02 19.50 -14.38
CA GLU A 246 9.32 20.01 -15.57
C GLU A 246 7.79 20.01 -15.43
N GLU A 247 7.25 19.23 -14.49
CA GLU A 247 5.82 19.07 -14.26
C GLU A 247 5.28 19.94 -13.10
N ILE A 248 6.16 20.65 -12.39
CA ILE A 248 5.80 21.58 -11.30
C ILE A 248 4.68 22.56 -11.70
N PRO A 249 4.73 23.24 -12.88
CA PRO A 249 3.64 24.13 -13.28
C PRO A 249 2.28 23.44 -13.33
N ARG A 250 2.22 22.17 -13.76
CA ARG A 250 0.97 21.42 -13.83
C ARG A 250 0.43 21.12 -12.45
N ILE A 251 1.28 20.77 -11.49
CA ILE A 251 0.90 20.52 -10.09
C ILE A 251 0.38 21.82 -9.45
N ILE A 252 1.09 22.93 -9.63
CA ILE A 252 0.71 24.25 -9.07
C ILE A 252 -0.64 24.72 -9.65
N ARG A 253 -0.92 24.43 -10.93
CA ARG A 253 -2.22 24.74 -11.55
C ARG A 253 -3.40 24.06 -10.86
N LEU A 254 -3.20 22.89 -10.22
CA LEU A 254 -4.27 22.17 -9.50
C LEU A 254 -4.77 22.93 -8.26
N LEU A 255 -3.97 23.86 -7.70
CA LEU A 255 -4.40 24.77 -6.63
C LEU A 255 -5.51 25.72 -7.07
N SER A 256 -5.69 25.90 -8.38
CA SER A 256 -6.75 26.72 -8.97
C SER A 256 -7.93 25.89 -9.49
N SER A 257 -8.04 24.60 -9.09
CA SER A 257 -9.20 23.76 -9.39
C SER A 257 -10.50 24.34 -8.82
N GLU A 258 -11.67 23.94 -9.32
CA GLU A 258 -12.96 24.34 -8.74
C GLU A 258 -13.25 23.58 -7.43
N GLU A 259 -12.81 22.32 -7.34
CA GLU A 259 -13.07 21.44 -6.20
C GLU A 259 -12.16 21.74 -5.00
N LEU A 260 -12.76 22.06 -3.84
CA LEU A 260 -12.03 22.30 -2.59
C LEU A 260 -11.13 21.11 -2.19
N LYS A 261 -11.62 19.88 -2.36
CA LYS A 261 -10.86 18.66 -2.07
C LYS A 261 -9.59 18.58 -2.92
N MET A 262 -9.69 18.92 -4.21
CA MET A 262 -8.56 18.91 -5.12
C MET A 262 -7.52 19.97 -4.73
N LYS A 263 -7.97 21.18 -4.36
CA LYS A 263 -7.09 22.25 -3.84
C LYS A 263 -6.30 21.78 -2.62
N ALA A 264 -6.97 21.14 -1.66
CA ALA A 264 -6.33 20.65 -0.43
C ALA A 264 -5.30 19.54 -0.72
N VAL A 265 -5.63 18.59 -1.60
CA VAL A 265 -4.71 17.53 -2.01
C VAL A 265 -3.50 18.10 -2.76
N ALA A 266 -3.72 19.03 -3.69
CA ALA A 266 -2.65 19.69 -4.42
C ALA A 266 -1.73 20.49 -3.48
N MET A 267 -2.30 21.20 -2.50
CA MET A 267 -1.54 21.93 -1.48
C MET A 267 -0.63 20.99 -0.68
N ASN A 268 -1.15 19.85 -0.23
CA ASN A 268 -0.34 18.85 0.49
C ASN A 268 0.81 18.31 -0.38
N CYS A 269 0.55 18.07 -1.67
CA CYS A 269 1.59 17.63 -2.61
C CYS A 269 2.69 18.70 -2.76
N VAL A 270 2.29 19.97 -2.94
CA VAL A 270 3.20 21.12 -3.05
C VAL A 270 4.05 21.27 -1.79
N PHE A 271 3.47 21.06 -0.61
CA PHE A 271 4.20 21.13 0.66
C PHE A 271 5.24 20.01 0.76
N GLU A 272 4.86 18.78 0.45
CA GLU A 272 5.79 17.65 0.50
C GLU A 272 6.95 17.82 -0.49
N ILE A 273 6.67 18.36 -1.69
CA ILE A 273 7.71 18.74 -2.66
C ILE A 273 8.62 19.81 -2.06
N GLY A 274 8.05 20.88 -1.47
CA GLY A 274 8.81 21.98 -0.88
C GLY A 274 9.78 21.57 0.24
N ILE A 275 9.49 20.50 0.97
CA ILE A 275 10.41 19.94 2.00
C ILE A 275 11.69 19.39 1.35
N LEU A 276 11.58 18.79 0.16
CA LEU A 276 12.64 18.02 -0.48
C LEU A 276 13.27 18.75 -1.68
N ALA A 277 12.65 19.82 -2.15
CA ALA A 277 13.02 20.55 -3.35
C ALA A 277 14.37 21.27 -3.23
N ARG A 278 15.13 21.20 -4.33
CA ARG A 278 16.32 22.02 -4.58
C ARG A 278 15.92 23.41 -5.04
N GLU A 279 16.90 24.31 -5.13
CA GLU A 279 16.67 25.72 -5.48
C GLU A 279 15.90 25.86 -6.78
N GLU A 280 16.23 25.08 -7.81
CA GLU A 280 15.60 25.18 -9.14
C GLU A 280 14.11 24.84 -9.11
N VAL A 281 13.72 23.84 -8.32
CA VAL A 281 12.33 23.41 -8.16
C VAL A 281 11.54 24.46 -7.38
N ILE A 282 12.11 25.02 -6.32
CA ILE A 282 11.48 26.09 -5.54
C ILE A 282 11.31 27.36 -6.39
N GLU A 283 12.31 27.73 -7.19
CA GLU A 283 12.20 28.84 -8.13
C GLU A 283 11.09 28.62 -9.15
N ALA A 284 10.97 27.40 -9.70
CA ALA A 284 9.87 27.04 -10.61
C ALA A 284 8.50 27.17 -9.91
N MET A 285 8.38 26.69 -8.66
CA MET A 285 7.17 26.84 -7.86
C MET A 285 6.80 28.31 -7.64
N LEU A 286 7.76 29.15 -7.28
CA LEU A 286 7.54 30.59 -7.08
C LEU A 286 7.28 31.34 -8.39
N GLY A 287 7.84 30.87 -9.51
CA GLY A 287 7.58 31.38 -10.85
C GLY A 287 6.14 31.19 -11.31
N GLU A 288 5.49 30.12 -10.85
CA GLU A 288 4.11 29.76 -11.18
C GLU A 288 3.06 30.38 -10.22
N ASP A 289 3.38 31.56 -9.66
CA ASP A 289 2.53 32.32 -8.76
C ASP A 289 2.04 31.53 -7.52
N LEU A 290 2.83 30.56 -7.03
CA LEU A 290 2.44 29.72 -5.90
C LEU A 290 1.97 30.54 -4.69
N VAL A 291 2.75 31.56 -4.29
CA VAL A 291 2.43 32.38 -3.11
C VAL A 291 1.09 33.07 -3.28
N LYS A 292 0.79 33.59 -4.47
CA LYS A 292 -0.51 34.22 -4.76
C LYS A 292 -1.65 33.21 -4.68
N LYS A 293 -1.46 32.01 -5.24
CA LYS A 293 -2.47 30.92 -5.16
C LYS A 293 -2.71 30.51 -3.71
N LEU A 294 -1.68 30.38 -2.88
CA LEU A 294 -1.82 30.06 -1.45
C LEU A 294 -2.55 31.19 -0.69
N MET A 295 -2.25 32.46 -0.99
CA MET A 295 -3.00 33.59 -0.43
C MET A 295 -4.49 33.52 -0.79
N ASP A 296 -4.82 33.17 -2.03
CA ASP A 296 -6.21 33.00 -2.46
C ASP A 296 -6.89 31.85 -1.72
N LEU A 297 -6.19 30.73 -1.49
CA LEU A 297 -6.72 29.61 -0.68
C LEU A 297 -7.00 30.02 0.77
N GLN A 298 -6.08 30.75 1.39
CA GLN A 298 -6.25 31.24 2.76
C GLN A 298 -7.47 32.16 2.89
N ARG A 299 -7.82 32.92 1.84
CA ARG A 299 -9.01 33.78 1.81
C ARG A 299 -10.32 33.02 1.69
N LEU A 300 -10.36 31.91 0.95
CA LEU A 300 -11.57 31.07 0.81
C LEU A 300 -12.09 30.61 2.18
N GLU A 301 -11.17 30.38 3.10
CA GLU A 301 -11.48 29.93 4.44
C GLU A 301 -11.92 31.07 5.37
N VAL A 302 -11.30 32.24 5.26
CA VAL A 302 -11.70 33.45 6.00
C VAL A 302 -13.11 33.92 5.61
N MET A 303 -13.54 33.66 4.37
CA MET A 303 -14.89 34.00 3.88
C MET A 303 -15.99 32.99 4.23
N GLY A 304 -15.67 31.93 4.98
CA GLY A 304 -16.67 31.01 5.53
C GLY A 304 -17.38 30.13 4.50
N GLU A 305 -16.77 29.88 3.34
CA GLU A 305 -17.33 28.98 2.32
C GLU A 305 -17.24 27.49 2.70
N SER A 306 -16.66 27.15 3.85
CA SER A 306 -16.69 25.81 4.42
C SER A 306 -18.07 25.50 5.05
N LYS A 307 -19.09 25.30 4.21
CA LYS A 307 -20.33 24.65 4.66
C LYS A 307 -20.03 23.18 4.94
N GLU A 308 -20.13 22.84 6.22
CA GLU A 308 -20.44 21.54 6.83
C GLU A 308 -20.28 20.31 5.91
N ASP A 309 -19.12 19.67 6.02
CA ASP A 309 -19.01 18.21 5.85
C ASP A 309 -18.29 17.66 7.09
N GLU A 310 -19.03 16.94 7.92
CA GLU A 310 -18.56 16.37 9.18
C GLU A 310 -17.51 15.29 8.88
N GLY A 311 -16.21 15.60 9.06
CA GLY A 311 -15.20 14.55 9.18
C GLY A 311 -13.77 14.89 8.77
N VAL A 312 -13.53 16.00 8.06
CA VAL A 312 -12.16 16.39 7.66
C VAL A 312 -11.73 17.61 8.46
N GLY A 313 -10.53 17.54 9.05
CA GLY A 313 -10.02 18.47 10.07
C GLY A 313 -10.25 19.96 9.78
N LYS A 314 -10.50 20.70 10.88
CA LYS A 314 -10.60 22.16 10.96
C LYS A 314 -9.64 22.85 9.99
N PHE A 315 -10.21 23.65 9.11
CA PHE A 315 -9.55 24.70 8.34
C PHE A 315 -8.30 24.26 7.55
N PRO A 316 -8.44 23.52 6.43
CA PRO A 316 -7.31 22.99 5.68
C PRO A 316 -6.41 24.05 5.05
N PHE A 317 -6.82 25.31 4.90
CA PHE A 317 -6.04 26.35 4.21
C PHE A 317 -5.44 27.39 5.15
N LEU A 318 -5.61 27.24 6.46
CA LEU A 318 -5.29 28.28 7.42
C LEU A 318 -3.79 28.42 7.55
N GLY A 319 -3.29 29.63 7.32
CA GLY A 319 -1.86 29.90 7.37
C GLY A 319 -1.05 29.07 6.37
N CYS A 320 -1.64 28.61 5.27
CA CYS A 320 -0.97 27.73 4.30
C CYS A 320 0.29 28.37 3.70
N VAL A 321 0.34 29.70 3.58
CA VAL A 321 1.55 30.43 3.16
C VAL A 321 2.67 30.29 4.19
N ALA A 322 2.34 30.48 5.47
CA ALA A 322 3.30 30.31 6.56
C ALA A 322 3.73 28.85 6.68
N ALA A 323 2.80 27.91 6.57
CA ALA A 323 3.10 26.48 6.56
C ALA A 323 4.07 26.11 5.43
N PHE A 324 3.84 26.60 4.21
CA PHE A 324 4.76 26.40 3.09
C PHE A 324 6.16 26.96 3.39
N ALA A 325 6.25 28.20 3.88
CA ALA A 325 7.53 28.80 4.24
C ALA A 325 8.28 27.99 5.30
N VAL A 326 7.57 27.46 6.31
CA VAL A 326 8.13 26.57 7.32
C VAL A 326 8.64 25.29 6.69
N GLN A 327 7.86 24.64 5.81
CA GLN A 327 8.29 23.40 5.14
C GLN A 327 9.58 23.57 4.35
N VAL A 328 9.73 24.70 3.64
CA VAL A 328 10.96 25.02 2.91
C VAL A 328 12.13 25.31 3.86
N GLU A 329 11.89 25.99 4.99
CA GLU A 329 12.93 26.29 5.97
C GLU A 329 13.43 25.05 6.73
N VAL A 330 12.54 24.12 7.10
CA VAL A 330 12.93 22.84 7.73
C VAL A 330 13.39 21.80 6.73
N GLY A 331 13.12 22.01 5.44
CA GLY A 331 13.39 21.08 4.35
C GLY A 331 14.87 20.69 4.19
N GLU A 332 15.09 19.60 3.47
CA GLU A 332 16.41 18.97 3.29
C GLU A 332 17.13 19.43 2.01
N GLY A 333 16.41 20.02 1.05
CA GLY A 333 16.92 20.28 -0.30
C GLY A 333 17.68 21.60 -0.50
N LEU A 334 17.66 22.50 0.49
CA LEU A 334 18.29 23.84 0.40
C LEU A 334 19.36 24.08 1.45
N GLU A 335 20.40 24.83 1.08
CA GLU A 335 21.38 25.38 2.00
C GLU A 335 20.83 26.54 2.84
N LYS A 336 21.53 26.88 3.94
CA LYS A 336 21.09 27.96 4.85
C LYS A 336 20.98 29.33 4.17
N THR A 337 21.82 29.60 3.17
CA THR A 337 21.81 30.84 2.38
C THR A 337 20.62 30.88 1.43
N GLU A 338 20.36 29.77 0.73
CA GLU A 338 19.24 29.59 -0.20
C GLU A 338 17.91 29.70 0.55
N LYS A 339 17.76 29.02 1.69
CA LYS A 339 16.58 29.13 2.57
C LYS A 339 16.26 30.57 2.93
N ARG A 340 17.28 31.38 3.24
CA ARG A 340 17.10 32.81 3.54
C ARG A 340 16.68 33.60 2.31
N ALA A 341 17.27 33.33 1.15
CA ALA A 341 16.91 34.00 -0.10
C ALA A 341 15.46 33.69 -0.50
N VAL A 342 15.09 32.41 -0.48
CA VAL A 342 13.72 31.95 -0.75
C VAL A 342 12.72 32.56 0.23
N LYS A 343 13.04 32.61 1.52
CA LYS A 343 12.18 33.26 2.53
C LYS A 343 11.95 34.73 2.24
N LEU A 344 12.99 35.48 1.88
CA LEU A 344 12.86 36.89 1.50
C LEU A 344 11.96 37.05 0.26
N GLU A 345 12.10 36.14 -0.70
CA GLU A 345 11.30 36.17 -1.91
C GLU A 345 9.82 35.79 -1.66
N ILE A 346 9.55 34.82 -0.79
CA ILE A 346 8.18 34.54 -0.31
C ILE A 346 7.59 35.80 0.33
N LEU A 347 8.31 36.45 1.26
CA LEU A 347 7.84 37.66 1.93
C LEU A 347 7.55 38.80 0.96
N LYS A 348 8.36 38.95 -0.09
CA LYS A 348 8.12 39.93 -1.15
C LYS A 348 6.83 39.61 -1.91
N ARG A 349 6.66 38.37 -2.37
CA ARG A 349 5.45 37.93 -3.08
C ARG A 349 4.19 37.99 -2.23
N VAL A 350 4.27 37.75 -0.92
CA VAL A 350 3.15 37.95 0.02
C VAL A 350 2.68 39.40 -0.02
N ARG A 351 3.61 40.37 0.04
CA ARG A 351 3.26 41.79 -0.02
C ARG A 351 2.62 42.17 -1.34
N GLU A 352 3.10 41.61 -2.45
CA GLU A 352 2.56 41.85 -3.80
C GLU A 352 1.16 41.23 -4.00
N ALA A 353 0.91 40.06 -3.40
CA ALA A 353 -0.36 39.34 -3.52
C ALA A 353 -1.43 39.80 -2.51
N SER A 354 -1.06 40.54 -1.47
CA SER A 354 -1.98 41.00 -0.42
C SER A 354 -2.94 42.08 -0.94
N VAL A 355 -4.21 42.01 -0.53
CA VAL A 355 -5.23 43.02 -0.89
C VAL A 355 -5.26 44.21 0.07
N SER A 356 -4.61 44.09 1.24
CA SER A 356 -4.51 45.17 2.23
C SER A 356 -3.20 45.14 3.01
N GLU A 357 -2.81 46.28 3.58
CA GLU A 357 -1.65 46.35 4.48
C GLU A 357 -1.83 45.49 5.74
N ALA A 358 -3.07 45.37 6.25
CA ALA A 358 -3.37 44.56 7.42
C ALA A 358 -3.19 43.06 7.15
N GLU A 359 -3.67 42.56 6.00
CA GLU A 359 -3.46 41.17 5.58
C GLU A 359 -1.97 40.88 5.39
N SER A 360 -1.27 41.77 4.67
CA SER A 360 0.17 41.68 4.45
C SER A 360 0.94 41.60 5.77
N ALA A 361 0.67 42.50 6.71
CA ALA A 361 1.32 42.51 8.02
C ALA A 361 1.06 41.21 8.81
N THR A 362 -0.17 40.69 8.75
CA THR A 362 -0.55 39.46 9.43
C THR A 362 0.22 38.26 8.87
N VAL A 363 0.15 38.01 7.57
CA VAL A 363 0.81 36.86 6.94
C VAL A 363 2.33 36.97 7.01
N VAL A 364 2.90 38.18 6.81
CA VAL A 364 4.34 38.41 6.98
C VAL A 364 4.78 38.08 8.41
N SER A 365 3.98 38.46 9.43
CA SER A 365 4.29 38.10 10.81
C SER A 365 4.25 36.59 11.01
N GLU A 366 3.23 35.89 10.50
CA GLU A 366 3.12 34.43 10.58
C GLU A 366 4.30 33.71 9.93
N VAL A 367 4.74 34.17 8.74
CA VAL A 367 5.92 33.59 8.06
C VAL A 367 7.21 33.82 8.86
N LEU A 368 7.36 35.00 9.47
CA LEU A 368 8.54 35.31 10.29
C LEU A 368 8.57 34.55 11.61
N TRP A 369 7.43 34.46 12.30
CA TRP A 369 7.29 33.83 13.63
C TRP A 369 7.15 32.31 13.56
N GLY A 370 6.37 31.80 12.61
CA GLY A 370 6.14 30.36 12.42
C GLY A 370 7.39 29.57 12.04
N SER A 371 8.41 30.28 11.54
CA SER A 371 9.69 29.70 11.15
C SER A 371 10.84 30.04 12.11
N SER A 372 10.53 30.46 13.33
CA SER A 372 11.53 30.57 14.40
C SER A 372 11.72 29.19 15.07
N PRO A 373 12.97 28.72 15.27
CA PRO A 373 13.26 27.39 15.81
C PRO A 373 12.79 27.17 17.26
#